data_AF-A0A412AY84-F1
#
_entry.id   AF-A0A412AY84-F1
#
_cell.length_a   1.000
_cell.length_b   1.000
_cell.length_c   1.000
_cell.angle_alpha   90.00
_cell.angle_beta   90.00
_cell.angle_gamma   90.00
#
_symmetry.space_group_name_H-M   'P 1'
#
loop_
_entity.id
_entity.type
_entity.pdbx_description
1 polymer ?
#
loop_
_entity_poly.entity_id
_entity_poly.type
_entity_poly.pdbx_seq_one_letter_code
_entity_poly.pdbx_strand_id
1 'polypeptide(L)'
;MWDKPFLASMKLWQKIFLVSLAVVLAAVCITALSVLASYFSASVEREKMQDVSSHEYYASSLANTVAYERIRQGQILLPGETVEQLLKTGIAARTGTNTGTAVYKGESLIASTQMDHLYKQPEFVNRVRENGQCLSLIIDVDDRTLLNIGSGLRLEGVEYYLFTAYDVTEIYRIYQNQLRFISIVSIVFAIVTGVILWAGTRHLLRPLTMVNGSLGKITAGDYQIRIQEQGSSEFQELIRNVNEMTEAIQNNVEQLRQIADSRKRFVDSLAHEMKTPLTSVMCLGDVLLCKRVVTDSERQEYARIIVEDAKRLRGLSGKLLELSITDNVPLELKRISIAELLEGVEASVTPVLEKRRLRLEVIPADAWITVDKELFQSLLYNLLDNGMKASGEGQTLRVFCEKSEQTLTVSVEDQGIGMSLRS
;
A
#
# COMPACT_ATOMS: atom_id res chain seq x y z
N MET A 1 -11.05 30.17 -7.82
CA MET A 1 -9.66 29.97 -7.36
C MET A 1 -9.74 29.52 -5.90
N TRP A 2 -10.14 28.27 -5.67
CA TRP A 2 -10.25 27.71 -4.31
C TRP A 2 -8.98 26.90 -4.05
N ASP A 3 -8.33 27.20 -2.93
CA ASP A 3 -7.09 26.60 -2.46
C ASP A 3 -7.15 25.07 -2.58
N LYS A 4 -6.26 24.51 -3.40
CA LYS A 4 -5.92 23.10 -3.26
C LYS A 4 -5.40 22.94 -1.83
N PRO A 5 -6.01 22.07 -1.00
CA PRO A 5 -5.56 21.90 0.38
C PRO A 5 -4.07 21.59 0.34
N PHE A 6 -3.27 22.29 1.16
CA PHE A 6 -1.81 22.20 1.20
C PHE A 6 -1.26 20.75 1.07
N LEU A 7 -2.00 19.80 1.63
CA LEU A 7 -1.79 18.35 1.54
C LEU A 7 -1.86 17.76 0.12
N ALA A 8 -2.67 18.28 -0.80
CA ALA A 8 -2.85 17.71 -2.15
C ALA A 8 -1.59 17.76 -3.02
N SER A 9 -0.64 18.67 -2.73
CA SER A 9 0.63 18.80 -3.44
C SER A 9 1.77 17.94 -2.86
N MET A 10 1.59 17.39 -1.66
CA MET A 10 2.65 16.72 -0.91
C MET A 10 2.83 15.27 -1.37
N LYS A 11 4.10 14.82 -1.43
CA LYS A 11 4.43 13.41 -1.70
C LYS A 11 3.89 12.55 -0.57
N LEU A 12 3.49 11.31 -0.88
CA LEU A 12 2.89 10.36 0.08
C LEU A 12 3.71 10.23 1.37
N TRP A 13 5.04 10.17 1.26
CA TRP A 13 5.95 10.06 2.39
C TRP A 13 5.85 11.25 3.37
N GLN A 14 5.64 12.47 2.85
CA GLN A 14 5.52 13.66 3.69
C GLN A 14 4.20 13.65 4.47
N LYS A 15 3.12 13.15 3.85
CA LYS A 15 1.81 13.01 4.51
C LYS A 15 1.88 12.02 5.67
N ILE A 16 2.42 10.82 5.41
CA ILE A 16 2.57 9.77 6.42
C ILE A 16 3.45 10.27 7.57
N PHE A 17 4.57 10.93 7.25
CA PHE A 17 5.46 11.51 8.24
C PHE A 17 4.78 12.56 9.13
N LEU A 18 4.10 13.55 8.52
CA LEU A 18 3.46 14.63 9.30
C LEU A 18 2.31 14.12 10.16
N VAL A 19 1.48 13.21 9.65
CA VAL A 19 0.37 12.64 10.40
C VAL A 19 0.87 11.79 11.57
N SER A 20 1.83 10.90 11.33
CA SER A 20 2.42 10.06 12.39
C SER A 20 3.10 10.91 13.47
N LEU A 21 3.88 11.92 13.06
CA LEU A 21 4.52 12.85 14.00
C LEU A 21 3.47 13.61 14.84
N ALA A 22 2.43 14.16 14.22
CA ALA A 22 1.39 14.89 14.93
C ALA A 22 0.66 14.03 15.96
N VAL A 23 0.31 12.78 15.61
CA VAL A 23 -0.36 11.84 16.51
C VAL A 23 0.53 11.50 17.71
N VAL A 24 1.81 11.18 17.46
CA VAL A 24 2.74 10.82 18.55
C VAL A 24 2.99 12.01 19.47
N LEU A 25 3.19 13.22 18.92
CA LEU A 25 3.39 14.42 19.71
C LEU A 25 2.16 14.75 20.56
N ALA A 26 0.96 14.67 19.99
CA ALA A 26 -0.27 14.92 20.74
C ALA A 26 -0.42 13.93 21.91
N ALA A 27 -0.21 12.63 21.67
CA ALA A 27 -0.31 11.61 22.70
C ALA A 27 0.70 11.84 23.84
N VAL A 28 1.95 12.17 23.52
CA VAL A 28 3.00 12.41 24.52
C VAL A 28 2.74 13.70 25.30
N CYS A 29 2.34 14.79 24.64
CA CYS A 29 2.02 16.04 25.33
C CYS A 29 0.82 15.89 26.28
N ILE A 30 -0.25 15.23 25.84
CA ILE A 30 -1.45 15.02 26.66
C ILE A 30 -1.12 14.18 27.90
N THR A 31 -0.37 13.09 27.72
CA THR A 31 0.01 12.20 28.83
C THR A 31 0.95 12.89 29.81
N ALA A 32 1.97 13.60 29.34
CA ALA A 32 2.91 14.34 30.19
C ALA A 32 2.21 15.42 31.02
N LEU A 33 1.34 16.23 30.40
CA LEU A 33 0.57 17.27 31.09
C LEU A 33 -0.40 16.69 32.11
N SER A 34 -1.08 15.58 31.77
CA SER A 34 -2.06 14.94 32.67
C SER A 34 -1.38 14.35 33.91
N VAL A 35 -0.24 13.68 33.74
CA VAL A 35 0.54 13.12 34.87
C VAL A 35 1.05 14.24 35.77
N LEU A 36 1.59 15.31 35.19
CA LEU A 36 2.13 16.43 35.96
C LEU A 36 1.04 17.19 36.73
N ALA A 37 -0.12 17.43 36.11
CA ALA A 37 -1.26 18.05 36.76
C ALA A 37 -1.80 17.19 37.92
N SER A 38 -1.87 15.87 37.72
CA SER A 38 -2.27 14.93 38.77
C SER A 38 -1.29 14.92 39.94
N TYR A 39 0.01 14.87 39.65
CA TYR A 39 1.07 14.90 40.66
C TYR A 39 1.04 16.20 41.48
N PHE A 40 0.89 17.34 40.81
CA PHE A 40 0.80 18.64 41.48
C PHE A 40 -0.40 18.74 42.41
N SER A 41 -1.59 18.39 41.93
CA SER A 41 -2.81 18.38 42.76
C SER A 41 -2.64 17.47 43.98
N ALA A 42 -2.05 16.29 43.81
CA ALA A 42 -1.76 15.38 44.91
C ALA A 42 -0.72 15.93 45.90
N SER A 43 0.28 16.66 45.41
CA SER A 43 1.31 17.29 46.26
C SER A 43 0.73 18.44 47.09
N VAL A 44 -0.08 19.31 46.49
CA VAL A 44 -0.74 20.42 47.18
C VAL A 44 -1.70 19.89 48.25
N GLU A 45 -2.51 18.89 47.92
CA GLU A 45 -3.45 18.32 48.89
C GLU A 45 -2.72 17.63 50.05
N ARG A 46 -1.60 16.95 49.78
CA ARG A 46 -0.78 16.34 50.82
C ARG A 46 -0.20 17.39 51.77
N GLU A 47 0.40 18.46 51.24
CA GLU A 47 0.97 19.52 52.08
C GLU A 47 -0.12 20.20 52.91
N LYS A 48 -1.25 20.51 52.28
CA LYS A 48 -2.41 21.11 52.94
C LYS A 48 -2.89 20.26 54.12
N MET A 49 -3.02 18.95 53.94
CA MET A 49 -3.44 18.03 55.01
C MET A 49 -2.41 17.99 56.15
N GLN A 50 -1.12 18.04 55.83
CA GLN A 50 -0.03 18.10 56.82
C GLN A 50 -0.05 19.40 57.63
N ASP A 51 -0.26 20.54 56.99
CA ASP A 51 -0.29 21.84 57.64
C ASP A 51 -1.57 22.05 58.46
N VAL A 52 -2.72 21.54 57.99
CA VAL A 52 -3.97 21.49 58.77
C VAL A 52 -3.78 20.65 60.03
N SER A 53 -3.18 19.47 59.90
CA SER A 53 -2.87 18.62 61.06
C SER A 53 -1.91 19.31 62.04
N SER A 54 -0.91 20.04 61.52
CA SER A 54 0.03 20.83 62.33
C SER A 54 -0.66 22.00 63.05
N HIS A 55 -1.63 22.65 62.40
CA HIS A 55 -2.47 23.68 63.00
C HIS A 55 -3.32 23.14 64.15
N GLU A 56 -4.03 22.04 63.94
CA GLU A 56 -4.87 21.40 64.96
C GLU A 56 -4.05 20.90 66.16
N TYR A 57 -2.87 20.34 65.91
CA TYR A 57 -1.94 19.94 66.96
C TYR A 57 -1.51 21.15 67.80
N TYR A 58 -1.19 22.28 67.16
CA TYR A 58 -0.81 23.50 67.88
C TYR A 58 -1.98 24.10 68.68
N ALA A 59 -3.18 24.13 68.11
CA ALA A 59 -4.40 24.54 68.81
C ALA A 59 -4.61 23.70 70.08
N SER A 60 -4.46 22.38 69.96
CA SER A 60 -4.57 21.43 71.07
C SER A 60 -3.47 21.63 72.12
N SER A 61 -2.23 21.95 71.69
CA SER A 61 -1.11 22.25 72.58
C SER A 61 -1.35 23.51 73.42
N LEU A 62 -1.90 24.58 72.82
CA LEU A 62 -2.30 25.80 73.53
C LEU A 62 -3.39 25.49 74.56
N ALA A 63 -4.43 24.74 74.17
CA ALA A 63 -5.51 24.33 75.08
C ALA A 63 -4.97 23.50 76.25
N ASN A 64 -4.07 22.56 75.99
CA ASN A 64 -3.42 21.75 77.03
C ASN A 64 -2.56 22.59 77.98
N THR A 65 -1.89 23.63 77.48
CA THR A 65 -1.08 24.53 78.32
C THR A 65 -1.98 25.31 79.29
N VAL A 66 -3.12 25.81 78.82
CA VAL A 66 -4.14 26.48 79.66
C VAL A 66 -4.71 25.50 80.69
N ALA A 67 -5.06 24.28 80.26
CA ALA A 67 -5.57 23.24 81.16
C ALA A 67 -4.55 22.84 82.23
N TYR A 68 -3.28 22.71 81.86
CA TYR A 68 -2.19 22.41 82.79
C TYR A 68 -2.01 23.53 83.82
N GLU A 69 -1.99 24.79 83.39
CA GLU A 69 -1.85 25.94 84.29
C GLU A 69 -3.03 26.05 85.25
N ARG A 70 -4.25 25.74 84.78
CA ARG A 70 -5.45 25.68 85.63
C ARG A 70 -5.29 24.65 86.76
N ILE A 71 -4.82 23.45 86.42
CA ILE A 71 -4.56 22.38 87.39
C ILE A 71 -3.45 22.81 88.37
N ARG A 72 -2.37 23.43 87.86
CA ARG A 72 -1.24 23.91 88.66
C ARG A 72 -1.65 24.95 89.70
N GLN A 73 -2.56 25.86 89.35
CA GLN A 73 -3.06 26.91 90.26
C GLN A 73 -4.24 26.45 91.13
N GLY A 74 -4.78 25.24 90.91
CA GLY A 74 -5.91 24.70 91.67
C GLY A 74 -7.22 25.47 91.46
N GLN A 75 -7.40 26.11 90.31
CA GLN A 75 -8.58 26.96 90.02
C GLN A 75 -9.64 26.21 89.20
N ILE A 76 -10.91 26.60 89.38
CA ILE A 76 -12.03 26.08 88.57
C ILE A 76 -11.99 26.66 87.16
N LEU A 77 -11.70 27.96 87.06
CA LEU A 77 -11.53 28.71 85.82
C LEU A 77 -10.35 29.67 85.99
N LEU A 78 -9.47 29.74 84.98
CA LEU A 78 -8.41 30.75 84.97
C LEU A 78 -9.00 32.14 84.61
N PRO A 79 -8.49 33.23 85.21
CA PRO A 79 -8.82 34.58 84.78
C PRO A 79 -8.46 34.80 83.29
N GLY A 80 -9.28 35.58 82.59
CA GLY A 80 -9.06 35.88 81.17
C GLY A 80 -7.70 36.49 80.87
N GLU A 81 -7.20 37.37 81.74
CA GLU A 81 -5.84 37.96 81.61
C GLU A 81 -4.74 36.89 81.65
N THR A 82 -4.87 35.89 82.53
CA THR A 82 -3.92 34.77 82.64
C THR A 82 -3.93 33.94 81.36
N VAL A 83 -5.11 33.66 80.80
CA VAL A 83 -5.25 32.92 79.53
C VAL A 83 -4.62 33.71 78.38
N GLU A 84 -4.89 35.02 78.28
CA GLU A 84 -4.31 35.89 77.26
C GLU A 84 -2.77 35.98 77.38
N GLN A 85 -2.23 35.98 78.61
CA GLN A 85 -0.78 35.96 78.84
C GLN A 85 -0.14 34.62 78.44
N LEU A 86 -0.81 33.50 78.71
CA LEU A 86 -0.37 32.17 78.24
C LEU A 86 -0.38 32.09 76.71
N LEU A 87 -1.42 32.60 76.06
CA LEU A 87 -1.51 32.66 74.59
C LEU A 87 -0.40 33.53 73.99
N LYS A 88 -0.17 34.72 74.55
CA LYS A 88 0.95 35.60 74.17
C LYS A 88 2.29 34.86 74.25
N THR A 89 2.51 34.13 75.35
CA THR A 89 3.75 33.37 75.58
C THR A 89 3.87 32.19 74.60
N GLY A 90 2.78 31.45 74.38
CA GLY A 90 2.76 30.30 73.46
C GLY A 90 2.99 30.70 71.99
N ILE A 91 2.46 31.86 71.57
CA ILE A 91 2.69 32.41 70.23
C ILE A 91 4.11 32.94 70.09
N ALA A 92 4.61 33.66 71.11
CA ALA A 92 5.98 34.15 71.11
C ALA A 92 7.02 33.01 71.12
N ALA A 93 6.69 31.87 71.74
CA ALA A 93 7.53 30.67 71.73
C ALA A 93 7.58 29.96 70.36
N ARG A 94 6.55 30.13 69.53
CA ARG A 94 6.51 29.60 68.15
C ARG A 94 7.32 30.50 67.24
N THR A 95 8.65 30.34 67.30
CA THR A 95 9.61 31.03 66.42
C THR A 95 9.99 30.10 65.27
N GLY A 96 9.37 30.31 64.10
CA GLY A 96 9.74 29.66 62.85
C GLY A 96 9.75 30.68 61.74
N THR A 97 10.73 30.62 60.83
CA THR A 97 10.86 31.60 59.72
C THR A 97 9.79 31.46 58.65
N ASN A 98 9.04 30.35 58.66
CA ASN A 98 8.06 29.98 57.65
C ASN A 98 6.63 29.85 58.20
N THR A 99 6.41 30.25 59.46
CA THR A 99 5.11 30.06 60.12
C THR A 99 4.62 31.35 60.77
N GLY A 100 3.63 31.98 60.15
CA GLY A 100 2.87 33.06 60.77
C GLY A 100 1.85 32.50 61.76
N THR A 101 1.58 33.19 62.86
CA THR A 101 0.53 32.81 63.82
C THR A 101 -0.14 34.05 64.39
N ALA A 102 -1.45 34.03 64.57
CA ALA A 102 -2.19 35.06 65.28
C ALA A 102 -3.33 34.45 66.08
N VAL A 103 -3.62 35.03 67.25
CA VAL A 103 -4.83 34.68 68.02
C VAL A 103 -5.65 35.94 68.27
N TYR A 104 -6.94 35.81 68.00
CA TYR A 104 -7.95 36.85 68.22
C TYR A 104 -8.97 36.41 69.27
N LYS A 105 -9.56 37.39 69.95
CA LYS A 105 -10.73 37.24 70.81
C LYS A 105 -11.80 38.20 70.28
N GLY A 106 -12.81 37.65 69.60
CA GLY A 106 -13.68 38.45 68.74
C GLY A 106 -12.87 39.16 67.65
N GLU A 107 -12.96 40.49 67.60
CA GLU A 107 -12.17 41.33 66.68
C GLU A 107 -10.81 41.77 67.23
N SER A 108 -10.58 41.62 68.54
CA SER A 108 -9.37 42.08 69.21
C SER A 108 -8.21 41.11 69.01
N LEU A 109 -7.08 41.60 68.50
CA LEU A 109 -5.84 40.84 68.40
C LEU A 109 -5.19 40.68 69.78
N ILE A 110 -4.94 39.44 70.21
CA ILE A 110 -4.29 39.14 71.48
C ILE A 110 -2.76 39.05 71.30
N ALA A 111 -2.33 38.31 70.28
CA ALA A 111 -0.92 38.16 69.92
C ALA A 111 -0.78 37.73 68.46
N SER A 112 0.31 38.15 67.83
CA SER A 112 0.68 37.78 66.47
C SER A 112 2.20 37.68 66.33
N THR A 113 2.64 36.75 65.49
CA THR A 113 4.00 36.62 64.97
C THR A 113 3.91 36.42 63.46
N GLN A 114 4.56 37.27 62.66
CA GLN A 114 4.68 37.11 61.20
C GLN A 114 3.35 36.87 60.46
N MET A 115 2.27 37.56 60.88
CA MET A 115 0.91 37.35 60.37
C MET A 115 0.24 38.65 59.90
N ASP A 116 1.06 39.62 59.48
CA ASP A 116 0.60 40.96 59.16
C ASP A 116 -0.32 40.97 57.92
N HIS A 117 -0.31 39.97 57.05
CA HIS A 117 -1.13 39.94 55.84
C HIS A 117 -2.60 39.57 56.07
N LEU A 118 -2.99 39.10 57.25
CA LEU A 118 -4.34 38.55 57.49
C LEU A 118 -5.45 39.59 57.33
N TYR A 119 -5.18 40.88 57.61
CA TYR A 119 -6.17 41.96 57.42
C TYR A 119 -6.59 42.13 55.96
N LYS A 120 -5.77 41.65 55.00
CA LYS A 120 -6.08 41.70 53.57
C LYS A 120 -7.15 40.68 53.16
N GLN A 121 -7.54 39.76 54.06
CA GLN A 121 -8.49 38.68 53.79
C GLN A 121 -9.63 38.65 54.83
N PRO A 122 -10.45 39.70 54.91
CA PRO A 122 -11.51 39.81 55.92
C PRO A 122 -12.59 38.72 55.78
N GLU A 123 -12.88 38.29 54.56
CA GLU A 123 -13.86 37.22 54.30
C GLU A 123 -13.44 35.88 54.91
N PHE A 124 -12.16 35.52 54.80
CA PHE A 124 -11.63 34.29 55.39
C PHE A 124 -11.73 34.31 56.92
N VAL A 125 -11.30 35.43 57.52
CA VAL A 125 -11.36 35.63 58.97
C VAL A 125 -12.80 35.55 59.48
N ASN A 126 -13.75 36.21 58.79
CA ASN A 126 -15.16 36.19 59.17
C ASN A 126 -15.77 34.79 59.04
N ARG A 127 -15.45 34.04 57.98
CA ARG A 127 -15.95 32.66 57.81
C ARG A 127 -15.46 31.70 58.89
N VAL A 128 -14.21 31.86 59.35
CA VAL A 128 -13.69 31.09 60.50
C VAL A 128 -14.42 31.48 61.79
N ARG A 129 -14.71 32.77 61.97
CA ARG A 129 -15.44 33.28 63.14
C ARG A 129 -16.89 32.80 63.22
N GLU A 130 -17.60 32.78 62.09
CA GLU A 130 -19.01 32.39 62.03
C GLU A 130 -19.23 30.89 62.24
N ASN A 131 -18.35 30.04 61.69
CA ASN A 131 -18.55 28.59 61.70
C ASN A 131 -17.75 27.87 62.79
N GLY A 132 -16.68 28.48 63.34
CA GLY A 132 -15.78 27.88 64.33
C GLY A 132 -14.96 26.67 63.81
N GLN A 133 -15.25 26.18 62.59
CA GLN A 133 -14.60 25.04 61.96
C GLN A 133 -13.22 25.39 61.40
N CYS A 134 -12.35 24.38 61.28
CA CYS A 134 -11.05 24.50 60.64
C CYS A 134 -11.22 24.77 59.14
N LEU A 135 -10.75 25.93 58.67
CA LEU A 135 -10.77 26.33 57.26
C LEU A 135 -9.37 26.66 56.79
N SER A 136 -9.10 26.41 55.51
CA SER A 136 -7.83 26.75 54.87
C SER A 136 -8.05 27.56 53.59
N LEU A 137 -7.13 28.50 53.33
CA LEU A 137 -7.13 29.36 52.16
C LEU A 137 -5.68 29.61 51.70
N ILE A 138 -5.40 29.32 50.44
CA ILE A 138 -4.12 29.66 49.80
C ILE A 138 -4.24 31.08 49.23
N ILE A 139 -3.25 31.92 49.49
CA ILE A 139 -3.15 33.27 48.93
C ILE A 139 -1.73 33.54 48.46
N ASP A 140 -1.60 34.40 47.47
CA ASP A 140 -0.32 34.98 47.07
C ASP A 140 -0.15 36.35 47.74
N VAL A 141 0.97 36.53 48.45
CA VAL A 141 1.35 37.77 49.12
C VAL A 141 2.77 38.11 48.70
N ASP A 142 2.89 39.19 47.92
CA ASP A 142 4.14 39.63 47.30
C ASP A 142 4.78 38.50 46.47
N ASP A 143 5.92 37.95 46.91
CA ASP A 143 6.64 36.84 46.25
C ASP A 143 6.42 35.48 46.94
N ARG A 144 5.47 35.38 47.87
CA ARG A 144 5.20 34.15 48.63
C ARG A 144 3.77 33.66 48.45
N THR A 145 3.62 32.36 48.28
CA THR A 145 2.33 31.67 48.34
C THR A 145 2.15 31.10 49.74
N LEU A 146 1.16 31.60 50.47
CA LEU A 146 0.90 31.26 51.86
C LEU A 146 -0.40 30.45 51.98
N LEU A 147 -0.34 29.34 52.71
CA LEU A 147 -1.50 28.58 53.16
C LEU A 147 -1.93 29.09 54.54
N ASN A 148 -3.00 29.88 54.59
CA ASN A 148 -3.62 30.30 55.83
C ASN A 148 -4.60 29.26 56.32
N ILE A 149 -4.57 28.97 57.62
CA ILE A 149 -5.45 28.03 58.28
C ILE A 149 -6.00 28.72 59.53
N GLY A 150 -7.31 28.65 59.72
CA GLY A 150 -7.99 29.25 60.86
C GLY A 150 -8.97 28.28 61.50
N SER A 151 -9.03 28.28 62.83
CA SER A 151 -10.01 27.50 63.60
C SER A 151 -10.46 28.24 64.87
N GLY A 152 -11.65 27.88 65.35
CA GLY A 152 -12.12 28.29 66.67
C GLY A 152 -11.41 27.49 67.78
N LEU A 153 -11.01 28.19 68.83
CA LEU A 153 -10.33 27.64 70.00
C LEU A 153 -11.08 28.08 71.26
N ARG A 154 -11.83 27.15 71.88
CA ARG A 154 -12.59 27.44 73.09
C ARG A 154 -11.77 27.17 74.35
N LEU A 155 -11.44 28.20 75.10
CA LEU A 155 -10.62 28.12 76.32
C LEU A 155 -11.39 28.73 77.49
N GLU A 156 -11.52 27.98 78.59
CA GLU A 156 -12.17 28.45 79.83
C GLU A 156 -13.56 29.08 79.59
N GLY A 157 -14.31 28.55 78.61
CA GLY A 157 -15.65 29.03 78.23
C GLY A 157 -15.68 30.23 77.27
N VAL A 158 -14.54 30.83 76.95
CA VAL A 158 -14.39 31.95 76.01
C VAL A 158 -13.91 31.44 74.64
N GLU A 159 -14.45 32.02 73.57
CA GLU A 159 -14.08 31.68 72.20
C GLU A 159 -12.92 32.56 71.71
N TYR A 160 -11.85 31.91 71.28
CA TYR A 160 -10.71 32.50 70.62
C TYR A 160 -10.64 31.98 69.18
N TYR A 161 -9.93 32.70 68.32
CA TYR A 161 -9.71 32.27 66.94
C TYR A 161 -8.21 32.21 66.67
N LEU A 162 -7.72 31.02 66.36
CA LEU A 162 -6.32 30.78 66.03
C LEU A 162 -6.17 30.79 64.51
N PHE A 163 -5.20 31.53 64.03
CA PHE A 163 -4.79 31.56 62.63
C PHE A 163 -3.32 31.21 62.51
N THR A 164 -2.96 30.40 61.52
CA THR A 164 -1.58 30.07 61.17
C THR A 164 -1.37 30.22 59.66
N ALA A 165 -0.22 30.71 59.24
CA ALA A 165 0.19 30.77 57.84
C ALA A 165 1.41 29.87 57.63
N TYR A 166 1.39 29.06 56.58
CA TYR A 166 2.53 28.23 56.17
C TYR A 166 2.99 28.66 54.78
N ASP A 167 4.30 28.78 54.58
CA ASP A 167 4.88 29.13 53.29
C ASP A 167 4.96 27.89 52.37
N VAL A 168 4.11 27.87 51.34
CA VAL A 168 4.02 26.78 50.35
C VAL A 168 4.62 27.18 48.99
N THR A 169 5.36 28.29 48.93
CA THR A 169 5.95 28.84 47.70
C THR A 169 6.83 27.82 46.99
N GLU A 170 7.62 27.05 47.74
CA GLU A 170 8.53 26.05 47.16
C GLU A 170 7.79 24.95 46.40
N ILE A 171 6.55 24.60 46.76
CA ILE A 171 5.76 23.60 46.01
C ILE A 171 5.43 24.11 44.62
N TYR A 172 5.00 25.37 44.52
CA TYR A 172 4.71 26.02 43.24
C TYR A 172 5.98 26.25 42.43
N ARG A 173 7.10 26.58 43.07
CA ARG A 173 8.40 26.74 42.42
C ARG A 173 8.94 25.42 41.85
N ILE A 174 8.85 24.34 42.62
CA ILE A 174 9.17 22.98 42.17
C ILE A 174 8.30 22.61 40.98
N TYR A 175 7.00 22.88 41.03
CA TYR A 175 6.08 22.63 39.92
C TYR A 175 6.47 23.40 38.64
N GLN A 176 6.80 24.69 38.74
CA GLN A 176 7.27 25.47 37.58
C GLN A 176 8.59 24.94 37.00
N ASN A 177 9.52 24.52 37.86
CA ASN A 177 10.76 23.90 37.42
C ASN A 177 10.52 22.55 36.72
N GLN A 178 9.60 21.74 37.24
CA GLN A 178 9.17 20.49 36.59
C GLN A 178 8.52 20.74 35.23
N LEU A 179 7.66 21.77 35.11
CA LEU A 179 7.08 22.19 33.82
C LEU A 179 8.16 22.54 32.80
N ARG A 180 9.16 23.35 33.19
CA ARG A 180 10.29 23.70 32.32
C ARG A 180 11.09 22.46 31.93
N PHE A 181 11.43 21.62 32.88
CA PHE A 181 12.17 20.38 32.63
C PHE A 181 11.43 19.47 31.64
N ILE A 182 10.14 19.21 31.87
CA ILE A 182 9.30 18.41 30.98
C ILE A 182 9.22 19.04 29.59
N SER A 183 9.07 20.36 29.48
CA SER A 183 9.02 21.03 28.17
C SER A 183 10.30 20.82 27.35
N ILE A 184 11.47 20.90 27.98
CA ILE A 184 12.77 20.67 27.32
C ILE A 184 12.87 19.20 26.88
N VAL A 185 12.53 18.26 27.76
CA VAL A 185 12.55 16.83 27.47
C VAL A 185 11.58 16.48 26.33
N SER A 186 10.38 17.05 26.32
CA SER A 186 9.38 16.87 25.26
C SER A 186 9.87 17.39 23.91
N ILE A 187 10.57 18.53 23.88
CA ILE A 187 11.16 19.06 22.64
C ILE A 187 12.26 18.13 22.11
N VAL A 188 13.16 17.67 22.98
CA VAL A 188 14.22 16.72 22.58
C VAL A 188 13.61 15.42 22.07
N PHE A 189 12.61 14.88 22.78
CA PHE A 189 11.88 13.69 22.35
C PHE A 189 11.20 13.90 21.00
N ALA A 190 10.54 15.05 20.79
CA ALA A 190 9.91 15.40 19.51
C ALA A 190 10.91 15.40 18.36
N ILE A 191 12.10 15.97 18.56
CA ILE A 191 13.17 16.01 17.55
C ILE A 191 13.64 14.58 17.26
N VAL A 192 13.93 13.78 18.28
CA VAL A 192 14.41 12.39 18.12
C VAL A 192 13.39 11.54 17.38
N THR A 193 12.13 11.55 17.82
CA THR A 193 11.03 10.83 17.15
C THR A 193 10.83 11.33 15.73
N GLY A 194 10.93 12.64 15.49
CA GLY A 194 10.88 13.24 14.16
C GLY A 194 11.99 12.72 13.25
N VAL A 195 13.23 12.65 13.74
CA VAL A 195 14.35 12.08 12.96
C VAL A 195 14.14 10.60 12.66
N ILE A 196 13.70 9.82 13.65
CA ILE A 196 13.42 8.37 13.48
C ILE A 196 12.31 8.15 12.46
N LEU A 197 11.18 8.86 12.59
CA LEU A 197 10.05 8.74 11.65
C LEU A 197 10.44 9.21 10.25
N TRP A 198 11.23 10.28 10.12
CA TRP A 198 11.72 10.77 8.83
C TRP A 198 12.63 9.73 8.15
N ALA A 199 13.59 9.18 8.89
CA ALA A 199 14.51 8.16 8.40
C ALA A 199 13.78 6.86 8.02
N GLY A 200 12.90 6.36 8.89
CA GLY A 200 12.10 5.16 8.66
C GLY A 200 11.20 5.31 7.44
N THR A 201 10.45 6.41 7.36
CA THR A 201 9.55 6.69 6.23
C THR A 201 10.33 6.77 4.91
N ARG A 202 11.51 7.40 4.89
CA ARG A 202 12.36 7.48 3.69
C ARG A 202 12.92 6.11 3.30
N HIS A 203 13.31 5.29 4.28
CA HIS A 203 13.82 3.94 4.04
C HIS A 203 12.74 3.02 3.46
N LEU A 204 11.53 3.05 4.03
CA LEU A 204 10.38 2.24 3.62
C LEU A 204 9.84 2.62 2.24
N LEU A 205 9.83 3.92 1.89
CA LEU A 205 9.22 4.39 0.64
C LEU A 205 10.20 4.57 -0.53
N ARG A 206 11.51 4.52 -0.29
CA ARG A 206 12.53 4.61 -1.36
C ARG A 206 12.39 3.48 -2.40
N PRO A 207 12.20 2.19 -2.04
CA PRO A 207 12.03 1.12 -3.03
C PRO A 207 10.87 1.37 -4.00
N LEU A 208 9.72 1.85 -3.50
CA LEU A 208 8.55 2.18 -4.34
C LEU A 208 8.87 3.23 -5.41
N THR A 209 9.65 4.26 -5.06
CA THR A 209 10.04 5.28 -6.03
C THR A 209 10.97 4.74 -7.12
N MET A 210 11.81 3.75 -6.79
CA MET A 210 12.67 3.09 -7.78
C MET A 210 11.84 2.21 -8.73
N VAL A 211 10.91 1.41 -8.19
CA VAL A 211 10.00 0.57 -8.99
C VAL A 211 9.17 1.44 -9.95
N ASN A 212 8.60 2.54 -9.46
CA ASN A 212 7.81 3.45 -10.31
C ASN A 212 8.66 4.07 -11.44
N GLY A 213 9.93 4.37 -11.18
CA GLY A 213 10.87 4.84 -12.21
C GLY A 213 11.17 3.78 -13.27
N SER A 214 11.36 2.52 -12.86
CA SER A 214 11.60 1.40 -13.76
C SER A 214 10.36 1.07 -14.61
N LEU A 215 9.16 1.12 -14.03
CA LEU A 215 7.90 0.95 -14.76
C LEU A 215 7.73 2.01 -15.86
N GLY A 216 8.17 3.25 -15.62
CA GLY A 216 8.20 4.29 -16.64
C GLY A 216 9.07 3.95 -17.86
N LYS A 217 10.14 3.18 -17.67
CA LYS A 217 10.99 2.72 -18.77
C LYS A 217 10.42 1.49 -19.49
N ILE A 218 9.83 0.56 -18.74
CA ILE A 218 9.11 -0.60 -19.29
C ILE A 218 7.96 -0.14 -20.20
N THR A 219 7.20 0.86 -19.77
CA THR A 219 6.12 1.46 -20.59
C THR A 219 6.63 2.21 -21.81
N ALA A 220 7.89 2.65 -21.81
CA ALA A 220 8.56 3.22 -22.98
C ALA A 220 9.16 2.16 -23.93
N GLY A 221 8.97 0.87 -23.64
CA GLY A 221 9.41 -0.25 -24.49
C GLY A 221 10.76 -0.87 -24.11
N ASP A 222 11.41 -0.41 -23.02
CA ASP A 222 12.64 -1.01 -22.53
C ASP A 222 12.33 -2.17 -21.56
N TYR A 223 12.13 -3.37 -22.13
CA TYR A 223 11.82 -4.59 -21.39
C TYR A 223 13.07 -5.32 -20.87
N GLN A 224 14.29 -4.83 -21.14
CA GLN A 224 15.52 -5.48 -20.69
C GLN A 224 15.90 -5.10 -19.25
N ILE A 225 15.25 -4.08 -18.69
CA ILE A 225 15.50 -3.64 -17.33
C ILE A 225 15.09 -4.73 -16.35
N ARG A 226 15.96 -4.97 -15.37
CA ARG A 226 15.68 -5.83 -14.21
C ARG A 226 15.89 -5.04 -12.95
N ILE A 227 14.91 -5.11 -12.06
CA ILE A 227 14.96 -4.43 -10.77
C ILE A 227 15.63 -5.39 -9.79
N GLN A 228 16.65 -4.92 -9.07
CA GLN A 228 17.33 -5.72 -8.05
C GLN A 228 16.40 -5.98 -6.87
N GLU A 229 16.31 -7.23 -6.44
CA GLU A 229 15.53 -7.66 -5.28
C GLU A 229 16.18 -7.16 -3.98
N GLN A 230 15.76 -5.98 -3.54
CA GLN A 230 16.23 -5.35 -2.30
C GLN A 230 15.03 -4.92 -1.45
N GLY A 231 15.21 -4.89 -0.13
CA GLY A 231 14.18 -4.47 0.82
C GLY A 231 13.59 -5.65 1.61
N SER A 232 12.42 -5.43 2.19
CA SER A 232 11.69 -6.46 2.95
C SER A 232 11.17 -7.56 2.04
N SER A 233 10.71 -8.66 2.62
CA SER A 233 10.11 -9.80 1.92
C SER A 233 9.01 -9.39 0.95
N GLU A 234 8.13 -8.47 1.36
CA GLU A 234 7.00 -8.00 0.57
C GLU A 234 7.48 -7.17 -0.64
N PHE A 235 8.56 -6.43 -0.49
CA PHE A 235 9.16 -5.68 -1.60
C PHE A 235 9.88 -6.60 -2.58
N GLN A 236 10.60 -7.61 -2.08
CA GLN A 236 11.24 -8.61 -2.94
C GLN A 236 10.19 -9.37 -3.76
N GLU A 237 9.07 -9.74 -3.15
CA GLU A 237 7.95 -10.38 -3.85
C GLU A 237 7.35 -9.47 -4.94
N LEU A 238 7.09 -8.20 -4.63
CA LEU A 238 6.63 -7.23 -5.63
C LEU A 238 7.61 -7.09 -6.80
N ILE A 239 8.91 -6.98 -6.50
CA ILE A 239 9.97 -6.84 -7.51
C ILE A 239 10.04 -8.09 -8.39
N ARG A 240 9.96 -9.29 -7.80
CA ARG A 240 9.93 -10.55 -8.52
C ARG A 240 8.74 -10.61 -9.48
N ASN A 241 7.54 -10.30 -9.00
CA ASN A 241 6.33 -10.28 -9.84
C ASN A 241 6.45 -9.28 -11.01
N VAL A 242 7.06 -8.11 -10.79
CA VAL A 242 7.31 -7.13 -11.86
C VAL A 242 8.34 -7.65 -12.86
N ASN A 243 9.42 -8.30 -12.40
CA ASN A 243 10.44 -8.88 -13.27
C ASN A 243 9.86 -10.03 -14.11
N GLU A 244 9.06 -10.93 -13.52
CA GLU A 244 8.36 -12.01 -14.21
C GLU A 244 7.40 -11.48 -15.28
N MET A 245 6.61 -10.46 -14.95
CA MET A 245 5.73 -9.79 -15.91
C MET A 245 6.54 -9.17 -17.07
N THR A 246 7.67 -8.52 -16.76
CA THR A 246 8.52 -7.89 -17.78
C THR A 246 9.15 -8.94 -18.70
N GLU A 247 9.57 -10.07 -18.16
CA GLU A 247 10.09 -11.21 -18.93
C GLU A 247 9.01 -11.82 -19.84
N ALA A 248 7.79 -12.02 -19.33
CA ALA A 248 6.68 -12.50 -20.14
C ALA A 248 6.36 -11.55 -21.31
N ILE A 249 6.36 -10.24 -21.06
CA ILE A 249 6.17 -9.23 -22.11
C ILE A 249 7.31 -9.29 -23.13
N GLN A 250 8.57 -9.35 -22.68
CA GLN A 250 9.73 -9.43 -23.56
C GLN A 250 9.65 -10.66 -24.48
N ASN A 251 9.30 -11.82 -23.92
CA ASN A 251 9.16 -13.06 -24.69
C ASN A 251 8.03 -12.96 -25.72
N ASN A 252 6.88 -12.37 -25.36
CA ASN A 252 5.77 -12.16 -26.30
C ASN A 252 6.16 -11.20 -27.44
N VAL A 253 6.87 -10.11 -27.13
CA VAL A 253 7.33 -9.15 -28.15
C VAL A 253 8.31 -9.82 -29.11
N GLU A 254 9.25 -10.62 -28.59
CA GLU A 254 10.21 -11.34 -29.42
C GLU A 254 9.52 -12.39 -30.30
N GLN A 255 8.56 -13.13 -29.78
CA GLN A 255 7.75 -14.07 -30.57
C GLN A 255 6.99 -13.38 -31.69
N LEU A 256 6.32 -12.26 -31.39
CA LEU A 256 5.61 -11.46 -32.40
C LEU A 256 6.56 -10.95 -33.49
N ARG A 257 7.76 -10.51 -33.10
CA ARG A 257 8.79 -10.08 -34.03
C ARG A 257 9.25 -11.22 -34.93
N GLN A 258 9.51 -12.40 -34.39
CA GLN A 258 9.91 -13.57 -35.16
C GLN A 258 8.81 -14.01 -36.15
N ILE A 259 7.55 -13.94 -35.75
CA ILE A 259 6.40 -14.19 -36.63
C ILE A 259 6.37 -13.16 -37.76
N ALA A 260 6.50 -11.86 -37.43
CA ALA A 260 6.51 -10.79 -38.43
C ALA A 260 7.67 -10.92 -39.42
N ASP A 261 8.89 -11.22 -38.94
CA ASP A 261 10.07 -11.41 -39.78
C ASP A 261 9.95 -12.66 -40.67
N SER A 262 9.32 -13.73 -40.18
CA SER A 262 9.06 -14.93 -40.97
C SER A 262 8.00 -14.69 -42.04
N ARG A 263 6.92 -13.96 -41.72
CA ARG A 263 5.92 -13.50 -42.69
C ARG A 263 6.55 -12.64 -43.78
N LYS A 264 7.39 -11.68 -43.40
CA LYS A 264 8.11 -10.81 -44.35
C LYS A 264 8.98 -11.63 -45.31
N ARG A 265 9.82 -12.52 -44.78
CA ARG A 265 10.68 -13.39 -45.61
C ARG A 265 9.88 -14.27 -46.58
N PHE A 266 8.73 -14.78 -46.14
CA PHE A 266 7.84 -15.56 -47.01
C PHE A 266 7.26 -14.72 -48.15
N VAL A 267 6.75 -13.53 -47.85
CA VAL A 267 6.21 -12.60 -48.88
C VAL A 267 7.31 -12.21 -49.87
N ASP A 268 8.51 -11.88 -49.40
CA ASP A 268 9.65 -11.53 -50.25
C ASP A 268 10.04 -12.72 -51.17
N SER A 269 10.05 -13.94 -50.63
CA SER A 269 10.37 -15.15 -51.40
C SER A 269 9.31 -15.44 -52.47
N LEU A 270 8.02 -15.30 -52.13
CA LEU A 270 6.94 -15.48 -53.08
C LEU A 270 6.96 -14.44 -54.19
N ALA A 271 7.23 -13.16 -53.87
CA ALA A 271 7.36 -12.12 -54.87
C ALA A 271 8.45 -12.46 -55.90
N HIS A 272 9.58 -13.03 -55.43
CA HIS A 272 10.65 -13.50 -56.31
C HIS A 272 10.20 -14.68 -57.18
N GLU A 273 9.55 -15.68 -56.59
CA GLU A 273 9.06 -16.86 -57.33
C GLU A 273 7.95 -16.54 -58.33
N MET A 274 7.14 -15.51 -58.10
CA MET A 274 6.11 -15.05 -59.05
C MET A 274 6.69 -14.26 -60.22
N LYS A 275 7.78 -13.51 -60.01
CA LYS A 275 8.38 -12.66 -61.06
C LYS A 275 8.86 -13.47 -62.26
N THR A 276 9.44 -14.64 -62.02
CA THR A 276 9.96 -15.53 -63.06
C THR A 276 8.89 -16.04 -64.04
N PRO A 277 7.82 -16.75 -63.60
CA PRO A 277 6.76 -17.20 -64.50
C PRO A 277 6.00 -16.04 -65.13
N LEU A 278 5.82 -14.91 -64.43
CA LEU A 278 5.20 -13.72 -65.02
C LEU A 278 6.03 -13.15 -66.18
N THR A 279 7.36 -13.08 -66.01
CA THR A 279 8.28 -12.61 -67.07
C THR A 279 8.26 -13.57 -68.27
N SER A 280 8.21 -14.88 -68.01
CA SER A 280 8.09 -15.92 -69.05
C SER A 280 6.79 -15.78 -69.86
N VAL A 281 5.65 -15.62 -69.17
CA VAL A 281 4.35 -15.39 -69.81
C VAL A 281 4.36 -14.14 -70.69
N MET A 282 4.90 -13.03 -70.17
CA MET A 282 5.00 -11.78 -70.94
C MET A 282 5.91 -11.93 -72.16
N CYS A 283 7.11 -12.49 -71.98
CA CYS A 283 8.08 -12.67 -73.06
C CYS A 283 7.53 -13.55 -74.20
N LEU A 284 6.95 -14.71 -73.87
CA LEU A 284 6.38 -15.60 -74.88
C LEU A 284 5.14 -15.00 -75.55
N GLY A 285 4.34 -14.23 -74.80
CA GLY A 285 3.25 -13.43 -75.36
C GLY A 285 3.76 -12.40 -76.38
N ASP A 286 4.82 -11.66 -76.04
CA ASP A 286 5.44 -10.69 -76.94
C ASP A 286 6.03 -11.35 -78.19
N VAL A 287 6.66 -12.53 -78.06
CA VAL A 287 7.17 -13.32 -79.20
C VAL A 287 6.02 -13.72 -80.13
N LEU A 288 4.89 -14.17 -79.58
CA LEU A 288 3.70 -14.51 -80.38
C LEU A 288 3.11 -13.31 -81.12
N LEU A 289 3.22 -12.09 -80.57
CA LEU A 289 2.72 -10.86 -81.19
C LEU A 289 3.69 -10.25 -82.22
N CYS A 290 5.00 -10.27 -81.94
CA CYS A 290 6.00 -9.53 -82.71
C CYS A 290 6.67 -10.35 -83.83
N LYS A 291 6.73 -11.68 -83.70
CA LYS A 291 7.44 -12.54 -84.67
C LYS A 291 6.62 -12.67 -85.96
N ARG A 292 7.19 -12.24 -87.10
CA ARG A 292 6.54 -12.22 -88.43
C ARG A 292 6.05 -13.58 -88.92
N VAL A 293 6.72 -14.67 -88.56
CA VAL A 293 6.32 -16.05 -88.90
C VAL A 293 6.56 -16.93 -87.66
N VAL A 294 5.48 -17.47 -87.10
CA VAL A 294 5.49 -18.47 -86.03
C VAL A 294 4.87 -19.74 -86.61
N THR A 295 5.61 -20.84 -86.59
CA THR A 295 5.05 -22.13 -87.03
C THR A 295 3.96 -22.61 -86.07
N ASP A 296 3.02 -23.43 -86.54
CA ASP A 296 1.96 -23.97 -85.67
C ASP A 296 2.52 -24.80 -84.50
N SER A 297 3.67 -25.47 -84.71
CA SER A 297 4.39 -26.18 -83.65
C SER A 297 4.92 -25.22 -82.57
N GLU A 298 5.62 -24.15 -82.95
CA GLU A 298 6.12 -23.14 -81.99
C GLU A 298 4.97 -22.42 -81.28
N ARG A 299 3.86 -22.15 -81.99
CA ARG A 299 2.67 -21.52 -81.41
C ARG A 299 2.07 -22.40 -80.31
N GLN A 300 1.94 -23.70 -80.55
CA GLN A 300 1.45 -24.66 -79.56
C GLN A 300 2.42 -24.81 -78.37
N GLU A 301 3.72 -24.79 -78.62
CA GLU A 301 4.74 -24.86 -77.57
C GLU A 301 4.72 -23.63 -76.67
N TYR A 302 4.74 -22.41 -77.24
CA TYR A 302 4.68 -21.16 -76.47
C TYR A 302 3.36 -21.04 -75.70
N ALA A 303 2.23 -21.38 -76.33
CA ALA A 303 0.93 -21.38 -75.65
C ALA A 303 0.89 -22.39 -74.49
N ARG A 304 1.54 -23.55 -74.63
CA ARG A 304 1.65 -24.54 -73.54
C ARG A 304 2.45 -23.98 -72.36
N ILE A 305 3.62 -23.39 -72.60
CA ILE A 305 4.46 -22.81 -71.54
C ILE A 305 3.72 -21.66 -70.84
N ILE A 306 3.05 -20.77 -71.59
CA ILE A 306 2.21 -19.71 -71.01
C ILE A 306 1.13 -20.28 -70.08
N VAL A 307 0.43 -21.34 -70.50
CA VAL A 307 -0.61 -21.98 -69.70
C VAL A 307 -0.02 -22.65 -68.45
N GLU A 308 1.15 -23.27 -68.55
CA GLU A 308 1.85 -23.87 -67.41
C GLU A 308 2.31 -22.83 -66.40
N ASP A 309 2.92 -21.73 -66.85
CA ASP A 309 3.35 -20.63 -65.97
C ASP A 309 2.16 -19.88 -65.35
N ALA A 310 1.06 -19.72 -66.09
CA ALA A 310 -0.19 -19.17 -65.54
C ALA A 310 -0.81 -20.08 -64.46
N LYS A 311 -0.75 -21.40 -64.64
CA LYS A 311 -1.16 -22.37 -63.60
C LYS A 311 -0.24 -22.30 -62.38
N ARG A 312 1.07 -22.14 -62.59
CA ARG A 312 2.05 -21.96 -61.51
C ARG A 312 1.77 -20.67 -60.71
N LEU A 313 1.51 -19.55 -61.39
CA LEU A 313 1.11 -18.28 -60.76
C LEU A 313 -0.18 -18.44 -59.95
N ARG A 314 -1.18 -19.17 -60.48
CA ARG A 314 -2.42 -19.47 -59.75
C ARG A 314 -2.15 -20.25 -58.46
N GLY A 315 -1.26 -21.25 -58.50
CA GLY A 315 -0.85 -22.00 -57.32
C GLY A 315 -0.13 -21.14 -56.27
N LEU A 316 0.78 -20.25 -56.70
CA LEU A 316 1.48 -19.31 -55.81
C LEU A 316 0.52 -18.29 -55.18
N SER A 317 -0.45 -17.79 -55.95
CA SER A 317 -1.51 -16.90 -55.44
C SER A 317 -2.42 -17.59 -54.42
N GLY A 318 -2.70 -18.88 -54.60
CA GLY A 318 -3.45 -19.69 -53.62
C GLY A 318 -2.73 -19.75 -52.27
N LYS A 319 -1.42 -20.01 -52.28
CA LYS A 319 -0.59 -20.04 -51.07
C LYS A 319 -0.53 -18.68 -50.34
N LEU A 320 -0.54 -17.56 -51.07
CA LEU A 320 -0.65 -16.22 -50.50
C LEU A 320 -1.98 -16.01 -49.78
N LEU A 321 -3.07 -16.45 -50.42
CA LEU A 321 -4.41 -16.33 -49.88
C LEU A 321 -4.57 -17.19 -48.62
N GLU A 322 -4.07 -18.42 -48.60
CA GLU A 322 -4.04 -19.29 -47.42
C GLU A 322 -3.36 -18.61 -46.21
N LEU A 323 -2.22 -17.93 -46.43
CA LEU A 323 -1.50 -17.24 -45.36
C LEU A 323 -2.22 -15.97 -44.86
N SER A 324 -2.95 -15.29 -45.74
CA SER A 324 -3.79 -14.14 -45.36
C SER A 324 -5.09 -14.53 -44.66
N ILE A 325 -5.61 -15.73 -44.94
CA ILE A 325 -6.87 -16.26 -44.41
C ILE A 325 -6.71 -16.86 -43.01
N THR A 326 -5.52 -17.40 -42.70
CA THR A 326 -5.25 -18.13 -41.45
C THR A 326 -5.50 -17.29 -40.18
N ASP A 327 -5.44 -15.96 -40.25
CA ASP A 327 -5.59 -15.11 -39.07
C ASP A 327 -7.03 -14.65 -38.78
N ASN A 328 -8.03 -14.80 -39.67
CA ASN A 328 -9.35 -14.18 -39.42
C ASN A 328 -10.58 -14.65 -40.25
N VAL A 329 -10.54 -15.78 -40.96
CA VAL A 329 -11.75 -16.28 -41.63
C VAL A 329 -12.54 -17.20 -40.69
N PRO A 330 -13.81 -16.88 -40.36
CA PRO A 330 -14.66 -17.80 -39.61
C PRO A 330 -14.82 -19.10 -40.41
N LEU A 331 -14.40 -20.22 -39.84
CA LEU A 331 -14.55 -21.54 -40.46
C LEU A 331 -16.04 -21.86 -40.62
N GLU A 332 -16.47 -22.20 -41.82
CA GLU A 332 -17.85 -22.66 -42.06
C GLU A 332 -17.94 -24.16 -41.74
N LEU A 333 -17.88 -24.48 -40.44
CA LEU A 333 -17.96 -25.86 -39.97
C LEU A 333 -19.34 -26.45 -40.26
N LYS A 334 -19.38 -27.46 -41.12
CA LYS A 334 -20.60 -28.23 -41.45
C LYS A 334 -20.37 -29.71 -41.14
N ARG A 335 -21.41 -30.37 -40.64
CA ARG A 335 -21.41 -31.81 -40.41
C ARG A 335 -21.61 -32.52 -41.74
N ILE A 336 -20.60 -33.27 -42.20
CA ILE A 336 -20.58 -33.94 -43.50
C ILE A 336 -20.19 -35.42 -43.37
N SER A 337 -20.67 -36.25 -44.29
CA SER A 337 -20.25 -37.65 -44.40
C SER A 337 -18.85 -37.74 -45.02
N ILE A 338 -17.92 -38.46 -44.37
CA ILE A 338 -16.57 -38.65 -44.94
C ILE A 338 -16.60 -39.48 -46.21
N ALA A 339 -17.54 -40.43 -46.32
CA ALA A 339 -17.71 -41.24 -47.52
C ALA A 339 -18.06 -40.38 -48.74
N GLU A 340 -19.05 -39.48 -48.59
CA GLU A 340 -19.45 -38.54 -49.65
C GLU A 340 -18.32 -37.56 -50.02
N LEU A 341 -17.54 -37.13 -49.02
CA LEU A 341 -16.41 -36.23 -49.23
C LEU A 341 -15.30 -36.90 -50.06
N LEU A 342 -14.95 -38.13 -49.71
CA LEU A 342 -13.92 -38.90 -50.38
C LEU A 342 -14.34 -39.33 -51.79
N GLU A 343 -15.60 -39.69 -52.00
CA GLU A 343 -16.16 -39.99 -53.32
C GLU A 343 -16.02 -38.78 -54.27
N GLY A 344 -16.30 -37.57 -53.77
CA GLY A 344 -16.11 -36.34 -54.55
C GLY A 344 -14.65 -36.04 -54.88
N VAL A 345 -13.72 -36.34 -53.97
CA VAL A 345 -12.28 -36.19 -54.19
C VAL A 345 -11.78 -37.24 -55.19
N GLU A 346 -12.20 -38.49 -55.06
CA GLU A 346 -11.88 -39.59 -55.97
C GLU A 346 -12.30 -39.26 -57.41
N ALA A 347 -13.56 -38.86 -57.60
CA ALA A 347 -14.08 -38.49 -58.91
C ALA A 347 -13.29 -37.36 -59.58
N SER A 348 -12.78 -36.41 -58.78
CA SER A 348 -12.02 -35.26 -59.27
C SER A 348 -10.57 -35.60 -59.62
N VAL A 349 -9.94 -36.53 -58.89
CA VAL A 349 -8.51 -36.86 -59.03
C VAL A 349 -8.27 -38.02 -60.01
N THR A 350 -9.20 -38.96 -60.14
CA THR A 350 -9.10 -40.13 -61.04
C THR A 350 -8.68 -39.77 -62.49
N PRO A 351 -9.27 -38.75 -63.16
CA PRO A 351 -8.87 -38.38 -64.52
C PRO A 351 -7.43 -37.88 -64.63
N VAL A 352 -6.86 -37.34 -63.55
CA VAL A 352 -5.47 -36.87 -63.49
C VAL A 352 -4.51 -38.03 -63.26
N LEU A 353 -4.89 -38.99 -62.42
CA LEU A 353 -4.13 -40.21 -62.14
C LEU A 353 -4.05 -41.13 -63.36
N GLU A 354 -5.15 -41.30 -64.10
CA GLU A 354 -5.17 -42.10 -65.33
C GLU A 354 -4.18 -41.58 -66.39
N LYS A 355 -4.09 -40.25 -66.54
CA LYS A 355 -3.11 -39.61 -67.43
C LYS A 355 -1.65 -39.87 -67.02
N ARG A 356 -1.41 -40.12 -65.73
CA ARG A 356 -0.09 -40.46 -65.16
C ARG A 356 0.11 -41.96 -64.97
N ARG A 357 -0.85 -42.80 -65.40
CA ARG A 357 -0.85 -44.26 -65.21
C ARG A 357 -0.71 -44.68 -63.73
N LEU A 358 -1.30 -43.92 -62.83
CA LEU A 358 -1.36 -44.21 -61.39
C LEU A 358 -2.73 -44.79 -61.02
N ARG A 359 -2.79 -45.56 -59.93
CA ARG A 359 -4.04 -46.08 -59.37
C ARG A 359 -4.41 -45.35 -58.08
N LEU A 360 -5.70 -45.13 -57.85
CA LEU A 360 -6.24 -44.67 -56.57
C LEU A 360 -7.04 -45.79 -55.92
N GLU A 361 -6.83 -46.00 -54.63
CA GLU A 361 -7.66 -46.86 -53.80
C GLU A 361 -8.24 -46.02 -52.67
N VAL A 362 -9.56 -45.90 -52.60
CA VAL A 362 -10.25 -45.15 -51.55
C VAL A 362 -11.04 -46.11 -50.67
N ILE A 363 -10.73 -46.10 -49.38
CA ILE A 363 -11.37 -46.95 -48.36
C ILE A 363 -12.06 -46.03 -47.35
N PRO A 364 -13.30 -45.59 -47.63
CA PRO A 364 -14.03 -44.72 -46.73
C PRO A 364 -14.50 -45.46 -45.47
N ALA A 365 -14.67 -44.73 -44.37
CA ALA A 365 -15.35 -45.22 -43.18
C ALA A 365 -16.75 -44.60 -43.08
N ASP A 366 -17.70 -45.31 -42.47
CA ASP A 366 -19.01 -44.74 -42.17
C ASP A 366 -18.93 -43.83 -40.93
N ALA A 367 -18.62 -42.56 -41.18
CA ALA A 367 -18.41 -41.55 -40.16
C ALA A 367 -18.84 -40.15 -40.62
N TRP A 368 -19.29 -39.36 -39.65
CA TRP A 368 -19.62 -37.95 -39.84
C TRP A 368 -18.58 -37.08 -39.17
N ILE A 369 -18.05 -36.09 -39.89
CA ILE A 369 -17.07 -35.14 -39.37
C ILE A 369 -17.61 -33.72 -39.43
N THR A 370 -17.15 -32.87 -38.52
CA THR A 370 -17.48 -31.44 -38.50
C THR A 370 -16.26 -30.67 -38.98
N VAL A 371 -16.27 -30.26 -40.25
CA VAL A 371 -15.15 -29.58 -40.91
C VAL A 371 -15.67 -28.51 -41.87
N ASP A 372 -14.79 -27.61 -42.27
CA ASP A 372 -15.00 -26.79 -43.45
C ASP A 372 -14.74 -27.66 -44.69
N LYS A 373 -15.79 -27.91 -45.48
CA LYS A 373 -15.75 -28.86 -46.61
C LYS A 373 -14.68 -28.46 -47.64
N GLU A 374 -14.59 -27.17 -47.96
CA GLU A 374 -13.71 -26.70 -49.03
C GLU A 374 -12.24 -26.77 -48.61
N LEU A 375 -11.94 -26.35 -47.37
CA LEU A 375 -10.59 -26.43 -46.81
C LEU A 375 -10.12 -27.89 -46.64
N PHE A 376 -11.02 -28.78 -46.20
CA PHE A 376 -10.69 -30.19 -46.04
C PHE A 376 -10.46 -30.89 -47.40
N GLN A 377 -11.25 -30.56 -48.43
CA GLN A 377 -10.98 -31.03 -49.80
C GLN A 377 -9.64 -30.52 -50.32
N SER A 378 -9.33 -29.24 -50.09
CA SER A 378 -8.03 -28.66 -50.46
C SER A 378 -6.85 -29.39 -49.81
N LEU A 379 -6.96 -29.72 -48.52
CA LEU A 379 -5.97 -30.53 -47.80
C LEU A 379 -5.76 -31.89 -48.49
N LEU A 380 -6.83 -32.62 -48.79
CA LEU A 380 -6.76 -33.92 -49.46
C LEU A 380 -6.16 -33.81 -50.87
N TYR A 381 -6.54 -32.80 -51.64
CA TYR A 381 -5.94 -32.56 -52.95
C TYR A 381 -4.43 -32.25 -52.86
N ASN A 382 -4.01 -31.47 -51.87
CA ASN A 382 -2.59 -31.15 -51.66
C ASN A 382 -1.78 -32.41 -51.29
N LEU A 383 -2.32 -33.29 -50.44
CA LEU A 383 -1.65 -34.55 -50.08
C LEU A 383 -1.59 -35.51 -51.28
N LEU A 384 -2.68 -35.66 -52.03
CA LEU A 384 -2.74 -36.50 -53.22
C LEU A 384 -1.83 -35.98 -54.34
N ASP A 385 -1.77 -34.66 -54.56
CA ASP A 385 -0.86 -34.04 -55.54
C ASP A 385 0.61 -34.26 -55.18
N ASN A 386 0.95 -34.24 -53.88
CA ASN A 386 2.28 -34.61 -53.42
C ASN A 386 2.58 -36.09 -53.66
N GLY A 387 1.66 -36.99 -53.30
CA GLY A 387 1.81 -38.43 -53.57
C GLY A 387 1.96 -38.74 -55.06
N MET A 388 1.23 -38.04 -55.93
CA MET A 388 1.31 -38.15 -57.39
C MET A 388 2.65 -37.68 -57.97
N LYS A 389 3.32 -36.74 -57.32
CA LYS A 389 4.66 -36.27 -57.73
C LYS A 389 5.77 -37.20 -57.25
N ALA A 390 5.57 -37.86 -56.12
CA ALA A 390 6.54 -38.78 -55.54
C ALA A 390 6.47 -40.19 -56.15
N SER A 391 5.30 -40.58 -56.69
CA SER A 391 5.05 -41.92 -57.24
C SER A 391 5.39 -42.04 -58.74
N GLY A 392 5.91 -43.20 -59.16
CA GLY A 392 6.19 -43.58 -60.55
C GLY A 392 5.03 -44.34 -61.23
N GLU A 393 5.12 -44.56 -62.54
CA GLU A 393 4.05 -45.25 -63.31
C GLU A 393 3.67 -46.62 -62.72
N GLY A 394 2.36 -46.91 -62.67
CA GLY A 394 1.81 -48.18 -62.18
C GLY A 394 1.65 -48.31 -60.67
N GLN A 395 2.14 -47.32 -59.91
CA GLN A 395 2.01 -47.28 -58.45
C GLN A 395 0.61 -46.87 -57.99
N THR A 396 0.28 -47.25 -56.76
CA THR A 396 -1.04 -47.02 -56.16
C THR A 396 -0.94 -46.01 -55.02
N LEU A 397 -1.77 -44.98 -55.05
CA LEU A 397 -2.05 -44.11 -53.91
C LEU A 397 -3.26 -44.65 -53.16
N ARG A 398 -3.19 -44.68 -51.82
CA ARG A 398 -4.29 -45.15 -50.97
C ARG A 398 -4.79 -44.05 -50.06
N VAL A 399 -6.10 -43.84 -50.01
CA VAL A 399 -6.76 -42.97 -49.02
C VAL A 399 -7.67 -43.84 -48.18
N PHE A 400 -7.39 -43.96 -46.89
CA PHE A 400 -8.18 -44.82 -46.01
C PHE A 400 -8.55 -44.12 -44.71
N CYS A 401 -9.70 -44.50 -44.16
CA CYS A 401 -10.20 -43.97 -42.92
C CYS A 401 -10.28 -45.05 -41.84
N GLU A 402 -9.76 -44.75 -40.65
CA GLU A 402 -9.89 -45.59 -39.47
C GLU A 402 -10.66 -44.86 -38.39
N LYS A 403 -11.77 -45.45 -37.95
CA LYS A 403 -12.62 -44.90 -36.89
C LYS A 403 -12.25 -45.53 -35.55
N SER A 404 -11.87 -44.69 -34.59
CA SER A 404 -11.70 -45.06 -33.18
C SER A 404 -12.87 -44.52 -32.35
N GLU A 405 -12.90 -44.80 -31.04
CA GLU A 405 -14.00 -44.41 -30.14
C GLU A 405 -14.22 -42.88 -30.08
N GLN A 406 -13.17 -42.08 -30.26
CA GLN A 406 -13.24 -40.61 -30.13
C GLN A 406 -12.69 -39.83 -31.32
N THR A 407 -12.06 -40.49 -32.29
CA THR A 407 -11.38 -39.83 -33.41
C THR A 407 -11.57 -40.60 -34.72
N LEU A 408 -11.54 -39.87 -35.84
CA LEU A 408 -11.45 -40.42 -37.17
C LEU A 408 -10.07 -40.08 -37.74
N THR A 409 -9.28 -41.09 -38.08
CA THR A 409 -7.99 -40.93 -38.74
C THR A 409 -8.21 -41.05 -40.24
N VAL A 410 -7.75 -40.06 -41.01
CA VAL A 410 -7.74 -40.10 -42.48
C VAL A 410 -6.28 -40.14 -42.92
N SER A 411 -5.90 -41.21 -43.62
CA SER A 411 -4.53 -41.47 -44.05
C SER A 411 -4.42 -41.40 -45.56
N VAL A 412 -3.37 -40.74 -46.07
CA VAL A 412 -2.99 -40.75 -47.48
C VAL A 412 -1.63 -41.41 -47.59
N GLU A 413 -1.55 -42.50 -48.33
CA GLU A 413 -0.35 -43.30 -48.53
C GLU A 413 0.05 -43.29 -50.01
N ASP A 414 1.34 -43.08 -50.27
CA ASP A 414 1.94 -43.18 -51.59
C ASP A 414 3.08 -44.23 -51.59
N GLN A 415 3.45 -44.73 -52.77
CA GLN A 415 4.54 -45.69 -52.96
C GLN A 415 5.80 -45.03 -53.52
N GLY A 416 5.92 -43.72 -53.34
CA GLY A 416 6.97 -42.91 -53.92
C GLY A 416 8.32 -43.03 -53.22
N ILE A 417 9.24 -42.14 -53.61
CA ILE A 417 10.64 -42.11 -53.14
C ILE A 417 10.79 -41.82 -51.63
N GLY A 418 9.72 -41.43 -50.95
CA GLY A 418 9.74 -41.03 -49.54
C GLY A 418 10.62 -39.79 -49.29
N MET A 419 10.82 -39.47 -48.01
CA MET A 419 11.74 -38.42 -47.58
C MET A 419 12.72 -38.99 -46.55
N SER A 420 14.01 -38.67 -46.66
CA SER A 420 15.00 -39.03 -45.64
C SER A 420 14.65 -38.33 -44.32
N LEU A 421 14.67 -39.06 -43.21
CA LEU A 421 14.66 -38.47 -41.88
C LEU A 421 15.90 -37.58 -41.75
N ARG A 422 15.73 -36.25 -41.85
CA ARG A 422 16.77 -35.30 -41.49
C ARG A 422 16.98 -35.41 -39.97
N SER A 423 18.11 -35.98 -39.57
CA SER A 423 18.64 -35.97 -38.21
C SER A 423 19.09 -34.58 -37.79
#